data_AF-A0A559IC92-F1
#
_entry.id   AF-A0A559IC92-F1
#
_cell.length_a   1.000
_cell.length_b   1.000
_cell.length_c   1.000
_cell.angle_alpha   90.00
_cell.angle_beta   90.00
_cell.angle_gamma   90.00
#
_symmetry.space_group_name_H-M   'P 1'
#
loop_
_entity.id
_entity.type
_entity.pdbx_description
1 polymer ?
#
loop_
_entity_poly.entity_id
_entity_poly.type
_entity_poly.pdbx_seq_one_letter_code
_entity_poly.pdbx_strand_id
1 'polypeptide(L)'
;MIWWDNLNKQLRKVVKRHTDSNLQANHSKAAELELEHQRLIEELDDAFMEWKQAQVRFEYALGMDETDYAICTMEASEKRLAMLLKRAKQNNLRTNAYRQLIKRCS
;
A
#
# COMPACT_ATOMS: atom_id res chain seq x y z
N MET A 1 1.41 -58.21 -6.83
CA MET A 1 1.95 -57.12 -5.99
C MET A 1 0.97 -55.93 -6.00
N ILE A 2 -0.24 -56.11 -5.48
CA ILE A 2 -1.35 -55.11 -5.54
C ILE A 2 -1.27 -54.11 -4.36
N TRP A 3 -0.63 -54.52 -3.27
CA TRP A 3 -0.52 -53.74 -2.03
C TRP A 3 0.34 -52.48 -2.20
N TRP A 4 1.41 -52.57 -2.99
CA TRP A 4 2.34 -51.46 -3.23
C TRP A 4 1.70 -50.34 -4.08
N ASP A 5 0.86 -50.70 -5.06
CA ASP A 5 0.10 -49.73 -5.86
C ASP A 5 -0.93 -48.96 -5.05
N ASN A 6 -1.62 -49.63 -4.12
CA ASN A 6 -2.59 -48.96 -3.25
C ASN A 6 -1.88 -47.98 -2.31
N LEU A 7 -0.75 -48.36 -1.72
CA LEU A 7 0.06 -47.48 -0.87
C LEU A 7 0.56 -46.25 -1.65
N ASN A 8 1.04 -46.46 -2.87
CA ASN A 8 1.53 -45.38 -3.73
C ASN A 8 0.39 -44.44 -4.18
N LYS A 9 -0.81 -44.99 -4.44
CA LYS A 9 -2.01 -44.21 -4.75
C LYS A 9 -2.48 -43.37 -3.56
N GLN A 10 -2.39 -43.91 -2.34
CA GLN A 10 -2.71 -43.16 -1.12
C GLN A 10 -1.70 -42.04 -0.86
N LEU A 11 -0.40 -42.32 -1.02
CA LEU A 11 0.65 -41.31 -0.89
C LEU A 11 0.47 -40.17 -1.90
N ARG A 12 0.21 -40.47 -3.18
CA ARG A 12 -0.07 -39.44 -4.20
C ARG A 12 -1.29 -38.59 -3.86
N LYS A 13 -2.37 -39.19 -3.34
CA LYS A 13 -3.56 -38.44 -2.89
C LYS A 13 -3.27 -37.53 -1.71
N VAL A 14 -2.46 -37.97 -0.75
CA VAL A 14 -2.06 -37.15 0.40
C VAL A 14 -1.19 -35.98 -0.04
N VAL A 15 -0.16 -36.24 -0.85
CA VAL A 15 0.73 -35.20 -1.40
C VAL A 15 -0.06 -34.19 -2.25
N LYS A 16 -0.98 -34.66 -3.10
CA LYS A 16 -1.84 -33.78 -3.89
C LYS A 16 -2.70 -32.86 -3.01
N ARG A 17 -3.37 -33.40 -1.99
CA ARG A 17 -4.14 -32.59 -1.03
C ARG A 17 -3.28 -31.55 -0.29
N HIS A 18 -2.06 -31.91 0.09
CA HIS A 18 -1.15 -31.00 0.78
C HIS A 18 -0.65 -29.88 -0.14
N THR A 19 -0.38 -30.20 -1.40
CA THR A 19 0.04 -29.20 -2.41
C THR A 19 -1.10 -28.27 -2.80
N ASP A 20 -2.33 -28.80 -2.98
CA ASP A 20 -3.52 -28.00 -3.27
C ASP A 20 -3.85 -27.02 -2.12
N SER A 21 -3.77 -27.49 -0.86
CA SER A 21 -3.98 -26.63 0.33
C SER A 21 -2.92 -25.52 0.44
N ASN A 22 -1.66 -25.84 0.16
CA ASN A 22 -0.57 -24.86 0.15
C ASN A 22 -0.73 -23.84 -0.99
N LEU A 23 -1.16 -24.28 -2.19
CA LEU A 23 -1.49 -23.38 -3.29
C LEU A 23 -2.60 -22.40 -2.89
N GLN A 24 -3.68 -22.89 -2.29
CA GLN A 24 -4.81 -22.07 -1.86
C GLN A 24 -4.37 -21.02 -0.81
N ALA A 25 -3.58 -21.42 0.18
CA ALA A 25 -3.04 -20.52 1.20
C ALA A 25 -2.08 -19.48 0.63
N ASN A 26 -1.28 -19.83 -0.38
CA ASN A 26 -0.40 -18.88 -1.06
C ASN A 26 -1.20 -17.90 -1.92
N HIS A 27 -2.25 -18.36 -2.62
CA HIS A 27 -3.15 -17.49 -3.38
C HIS A 27 -3.89 -16.49 -2.48
N SER A 28 -4.42 -16.92 -1.33
CA SER A 28 -5.08 -16.01 -0.40
C SER A 28 -4.13 -14.96 0.16
N LYS A 29 -2.90 -15.37 0.50
CA LYS A 29 -1.87 -14.46 1.01
C LYS A 29 -1.39 -13.46 -0.05
N ALA A 30 -1.28 -13.90 -1.31
CA ALA A 30 -0.92 -13.02 -2.42
C ALA A 30 -2.02 -11.97 -2.68
N ALA A 31 -3.30 -12.38 -2.66
CA ALA A 31 -4.42 -11.46 -2.83
C ALA A 31 -4.52 -10.43 -1.70
N GLU A 32 -4.27 -10.85 -0.45
CA GLU A 32 -4.23 -9.95 0.70
C GLU A 32 -3.11 -8.91 0.58
N LEU A 33 -1.91 -9.33 0.15
CA LEU A 33 -0.79 -8.43 -0.09
C LEU A 33 -1.10 -7.41 -1.20
N GLU A 34 -1.73 -7.85 -2.29
CA GLU A 34 -2.10 -6.97 -3.40
C GLU A 34 -3.16 -5.95 -2.99
N LEU A 35 -4.12 -6.35 -2.16
CA LEU A 35 -5.12 -5.45 -1.60
C LEU A 35 -4.50 -4.42 -0.66
N GLU A 36 -3.54 -4.83 0.18
CA GLU A 36 -2.78 -3.90 1.03
C GLU A 36 -1.94 -2.91 0.22
N HIS A 37 -1.32 -3.37 -0.87
CA HIS A 37 -0.60 -2.49 -1.79
C HIS A 37 -1.52 -1.45 -2.43
N GLN A 38 -2.70 -1.87 -2.88
CA GLN A 38 -3.68 -0.99 -3.48
C GLN A 38 -4.16 0.08 -2.49
N ARG A 39 -4.49 -0.32 -1.26
CA ARG A 39 -4.84 0.62 -0.18
C ARG A 39 -3.74 1.63 0.10
N LEU A 40 -2.49 1.17 0.13
CA LEU A 40 -1.37 2.07 0.39
C LEU A 40 -1.18 3.10 -0.72
N ILE A 41 -1.47 2.76 -1.98
CA ILE A 41 -1.45 3.70 -3.11
C ILE A 41 -2.58 4.71 -2.95
N GLU A 42 -3.80 4.26 -2.65
CA GLU A 42 -4.97 5.12 -2.43
C GLU A 42 -4.73 6.11 -1.29
N GLU A 43 -4.21 5.66 -0.15
CA GLU A 43 -3.86 6.54 0.97
C GLU A 43 -2.85 7.62 0.60
N LEU A 44 -1.94 7.29 -0.33
CA LEU A 44 -0.87 8.17 -0.77
C LEU A 44 -1.39 9.22 -1.76
N ASP A 45 -2.31 8.83 -2.65
CA ASP A 45 -3.05 9.75 -3.49
C ASP A 45 -3.93 10.70 -2.66
N ASP A 46 -4.64 10.19 -1.66
CA ASP A 46 -5.48 11.00 -0.78
C ASP A 46 -4.65 12.04 -0.02
N ALA A 47 -3.55 11.63 0.60
CA ALA A 47 -2.66 12.53 1.32
C ALA A 47 -2.04 13.59 0.39
N PHE A 48 -1.76 13.23 -0.86
CA PHE A 48 -1.25 14.16 -1.86
C PHE A 48 -2.31 15.16 -2.34
N MET A 49 -3.55 14.71 -2.50
CA MET A 49 -4.66 15.59 -2.85
C MET A 49 -4.99 16.56 -1.71
N GLU A 50 -4.93 16.12 -0.46
CA GLU A 50 -5.09 16.98 0.71
C GLU A 50 -4.01 18.06 0.76
N TRP A 51 -2.75 17.69 0.51
CA TRP A 51 -1.64 18.63 0.42
C TRP A 51 -1.86 19.68 -0.69
N LYS A 52 -2.27 19.26 -1.89
CA LYS A 52 -2.60 20.20 -2.99
C LYS A 52 -3.75 21.13 -2.63
N GLN A 53 -4.79 20.61 -1.98
CA GLN A 53 -5.92 21.43 -1.55
C GLN A 53 -5.49 22.46 -0.50
N ALA A 54 -4.63 22.08 0.44
CA ALA A 54 -4.07 22.99 1.43
C ALA A 54 -3.23 24.09 0.75
N GLN A 55 -2.44 23.75 -0.27
CA GLN A 55 -1.69 24.73 -1.06
C GLN A 55 -2.63 25.74 -1.76
N VAL A 56 -3.68 25.25 -2.42
CA VAL A 56 -4.70 26.12 -3.04
C VAL A 56 -5.37 27.00 -1.99
N ARG A 57 -5.74 26.45 -0.82
CA ARG A 57 -6.32 27.24 0.28
C ARG A 57 -5.37 28.34 0.74
N PHE A 58 -4.08 28.06 0.83
CA PHE A 58 -3.06 29.04 1.19
C PHE A 58 -2.97 30.17 0.16
N GLU A 59 -3.01 29.85 -1.13
CA GLU A 59 -2.96 30.84 -2.22
C GLU A 59 -4.16 31.80 -2.21
N TYR A 60 -5.34 31.34 -1.79
CA TYR A 60 -6.57 32.13 -1.75
C TYR A 60 -6.95 32.63 -0.36
N ALA A 61 -6.14 32.36 0.68
CA ALA A 61 -6.43 32.80 2.04
C ALA A 61 -6.37 34.33 2.14
N LEU A 62 -7.41 34.94 2.73
CA LEU A 62 -7.49 36.39 2.93
C LEU A 62 -7.26 36.75 4.40
N GLY A 63 -7.56 35.83 5.31
CA GLY A 63 -7.40 36.00 6.75
C GLY A 63 -6.18 35.27 7.32
N MET A 64 -5.73 35.73 8.49
CA MET A 64 -4.66 35.09 9.26
C MET A 64 -5.08 33.66 9.68
N ASP A 65 -6.30 33.48 10.16
CA ASP A 65 -6.81 32.16 10.57
C ASP A 65 -6.89 31.17 9.40
N GLU A 66 -7.29 31.64 8.22
CA GLU A 66 -7.35 30.83 6.99
C GLU A 66 -5.96 30.43 6.52
N THR A 67 -5.00 31.36 6.64
CA THR A 67 -3.59 31.13 6.33
C THR A 67 -2.99 30.09 7.27
N ASP A 68 -3.20 30.24 8.58
CA ASP A 68 -2.70 29.30 9.60
C ASP A 68 -3.31 27.91 9.42
N TYR A 69 -4.61 27.84 9.12
CA TYR A 69 -5.27 26.57 8.81
C TYR A 69 -4.68 25.89 7.58
N ALA A 70 -4.42 26.65 6.51
CA ALA A 70 -3.83 26.11 5.29
C ALA A 70 -2.41 25.60 5.51
N ILE A 71 -1.57 26.34 6.25
CA ILE A 71 -0.20 25.92 6.61
C ILE A 71 -0.24 24.65 7.46
N CYS A 72 -1.05 24.63 8.52
CA CYS A 72 -1.14 23.47 9.42
C CYS A 72 -1.61 22.21 8.67
N THR A 73 -2.60 22.35 7.78
CA THR A 73 -3.08 21.24 6.95
C THR A 73 -1.98 20.76 6.00
N MET A 74 -1.26 21.68 5.35
CA MET A 74 -0.18 21.34 4.43
C MET A 74 0.93 20.56 5.15
N GLU A 75 1.39 21.03 6.31
CA GLU A 75 2.40 20.32 7.12
C GLU A 75 1.93 18.93 7.57
N ALA A 76 0.66 18.80 7.96
CA ALA A 76 0.09 17.53 8.39
C ALA A 76 0.06 16.52 7.23
N SER A 77 -0.37 16.95 6.05
CA SER A 77 -0.39 16.10 4.84
C SER A 77 1.02 15.73 4.38
N GLU A 78 2.02 16.61 4.49
CA GLU A 78 3.42 16.28 4.21
C GLU A 78 3.98 15.21 5.15
N LYS A 79 3.74 15.34 6.45
CA LYS A 79 4.13 14.33 7.45
C LYS A 79 3.46 12.99 7.14
N ARG A 80 2.17 13.01 6.77
CA ARG A 80 1.42 11.82 6.34
C ARG A 80 2.05 11.16 5.11
N LEU A 81 2.32 11.93 4.05
CA LEU A 81 3.00 11.46 2.84
C LEU A 81 4.36 10.83 3.15
N ALA A 82 5.18 11.47 4.00
CA ALA A 82 6.48 10.93 4.40
C ALA A 82 6.36 9.57 5.10
N MET A 83 5.37 9.40 5.98
CA MET A 83 5.08 8.12 6.64
C MET A 83 4.62 7.05 5.65
N LEU A 84 3.72 7.38 4.73
CA LEU A 84 3.21 6.45 3.71
C LEU A 84 4.32 6.03 2.74
N LEU A 85 5.18 6.95 2.31
CA LEU A 85 6.33 6.63 1.46
C LEU A 85 7.33 5.70 2.15
N LYS A 86 7.51 5.85 3.47
CA LYS A 86 8.34 4.93 4.27
C LYS A 86 7.72 3.53 4.30
N ARG A 87 6.40 3.42 4.52
CA ARG A 87 5.66 2.15 4.46
C ARG A 87 5.72 1.51 3.07
N ALA A 88 5.56 2.30 2.02
CA ALA A 88 5.62 1.81 0.63
C ALA A 88 7.00 1.24 0.30
N LYS A 89 8.08 1.90 0.75
CA LYS A 89 9.43 1.37 0.61
C LYS A 89 9.62 0.04 1.36
N GLN A 90 9.03 -0.13 2.54
CA GLN A 90 9.09 -1.39 3.30
C GLN A 90 8.35 -2.53 2.59
N ASN A 91 7.28 -2.21 1.84
CA ASN A 91 6.53 -3.15 1.01
C ASN A 91 7.11 -3.32 -0.42
N ASN A 92 8.33 -2.82 -0.69
CA ASN A 92 8.96 -2.85 -2.02
C ASN A 92 8.13 -2.20 -3.16
N LEU A 93 7.24 -1.27 -2.81
CA LEU A 93 6.47 -0.50 -3.79
C LEU A 93 7.30 0.69 -4.30
N ARG A 94 7.32 0.87 -5.63
CA ARG A 94 8.08 1.94 -6.28
C ARG A 94 7.24 3.23 -6.33
N THR A 95 7.46 4.12 -5.38
CA THR A 95 6.70 5.38 -5.23
C THR A 95 7.49 6.63 -5.67
N ASN A 96 8.34 6.49 -6.71
CA ASN A 96 9.24 7.56 -7.15
C ASN A 96 8.53 8.85 -7.60
N ALA A 97 7.28 8.76 -8.07
CA ALA A 97 6.52 9.91 -8.54
C ALA A 97 6.33 10.98 -7.43
N TYR A 98 5.82 10.57 -6.28
CA TYR A 98 5.53 11.47 -5.15
C TYR A 98 6.79 12.06 -4.50
N ARG A 99 7.90 11.32 -4.53
CA ARG A 99 9.17 11.76 -3.94
C ARG A 99 9.80 12.92 -4.70
N GLN A 100 9.62 12.99 -6.01
CA GLN A 100 10.10 14.11 -6.83
C GLN A 100 9.26 15.37 -6.63
N LEU A 101 7.96 15.18 -6.36
CA LEU A 101 7.01 16.28 -6.16
C LEU A 101 7.27 17.01 -4.84
N ILE A 102 7.48 16.28 -3.74
CA ILE A 102 7.78 16.90 -2.42
C ILE A 102 9.10 17.68 -2.46
N LYS A 103 10.13 17.17 -3.16
CA LYS A 103 11.45 17.84 -3.24
C LYS A 103 11.44 19.15 -4.03
N ARG A 104 10.42 19.41 -4.84
CA ARG A 104 10.36 20.58 -5.71
C ARG A 104 9.67 21.78 -5.04
N CYS A 105 9.07 21.56 -3.88
CA CYS A 105 8.27 22.54 -3.15
C CYS A 105 8.88 22.97 -1.80
N SER A 106 10.03 22.40 -1.42
CA SER A 106 10.88 22.85 -0.31
C SER A 106 12.06 23.67 -0.82
#